data_AF-A0A6G3WP24-F1
#
_entry.id   AF-A0A6G3WP24-F1
#
_cell.length_a   1.000
_cell.length_b   1.000
_cell.length_c   1.000
_cell.angle_alpha   90.00
_cell.angle_beta   90.00
_cell.angle_gamma   90.00
#
_symmetry.space_group_name_H-M   'P 1'
#
loop_
_entity.id
_entity.type
_entity.pdbx_description
1 polymer ?
#
loop_
_entity_poly.entity_id
_entity_poly.type
_entity_poly.pdbx_seq_one_letter_code
_entity_poly.pdbx_strand_id
1 'polypeptide(L)'
;MLHALGFPAAGGDRRLMAAVAIDTLGTGTWVPVSLLYFLRTTPLSLVDVGLALSVASLLALPLTAVAGQCVDRFGAKRVLQAGNVLQCAGFA
;
A
#
# COMPACT_ATOMS: atom_id res chain seq x y z
N MET A 1 -11.16 -28.99 4.83
CA MET A 1 -10.33 -28.65 3.65
C MET A 1 -9.93 -27.16 3.55
N LEU A 2 -10.14 -26.32 4.56
CA LEU A 2 -9.72 -24.89 4.54
C LEU A 2 -8.43 -24.59 5.33
N HIS A 3 -7.89 -25.57 6.04
CA HIS A 3 -6.71 -25.43 6.89
C HIS A 3 -5.37 -25.63 6.15
N ALA A 4 -5.42 -26.06 4.88
CA ALA A 4 -4.23 -26.32 4.06
C ALA A 4 -3.73 -25.08 3.29
N LEU A 5 -4.49 -23.98 3.32
CA LEU A 5 -4.20 -22.74 2.60
C LEU A 5 -3.40 -21.71 3.41
N GLY A 6 -2.97 -22.03 4.62
CA GLY A 6 -2.14 -21.12 5.44
C GLY A 6 -2.88 -19.88 5.93
N PHE A 7 -4.22 -19.87 5.91
CA PHE A 7 -4.98 -18.82 6.56
C PHE A 7 -4.73 -18.91 8.08
N PRO A 8 -4.21 -17.84 8.73
CA PRO A 8 -4.18 -17.81 10.19
C PRO A 8 -5.59 -18.08 10.70
N ALA A 9 -5.71 -18.77 11.83
CA ALA A 9 -6.99 -19.08 12.48
C ALA A 9 -7.67 -17.79 12.95
N ALA A 10 -8.15 -16.99 12.01
CA ALA A 10 -8.89 -15.76 12.23
C ALA A 10 -10.37 -16.13 12.44
N GLY A 11 -10.64 -16.80 13.56
CA GLY A 11 -11.96 -16.71 14.16
C GLY A 11 -12.18 -15.26 14.57
N GLY A 12 -12.82 -14.46 13.73
CA GLY A 12 -13.04 -13.04 14.03
C GLY A 12 -13.66 -12.22 12.90
N ASP A 13 -12.96 -11.93 11.81
CA ASP A 13 -13.43 -10.89 10.89
C ASP A 13 -13.15 -11.19 9.41
N ARG A 14 -14.13 -11.83 8.75
CA ARG A 14 -14.24 -11.84 7.28
C ARG A 14 -14.14 -10.44 6.68
N ARG A 15 -14.55 -9.42 7.43
CA ARG A 15 -14.44 -7.99 7.08
C ARG A 15 -13.00 -7.52 6.95
N LEU A 16 -12.13 -7.91 7.89
CA LEU A 16 -10.71 -7.55 7.84
C LEU A 16 -10.04 -8.20 6.63
N MET A 17 -10.35 -9.47 6.37
CA MET A 17 -9.81 -10.19 5.21
C MET A 17 -10.26 -9.55 3.90
N ALA A 18 -11.54 -9.19 3.79
CA ALA A 18 -12.05 -8.48 2.62
C ALA A 18 -11.40 -7.10 2.46
N ALA A 19 -11.19 -6.35 3.55
CA ALA A 19 -10.53 -5.05 3.52
C ALA A 19 -9.08 -5.17 3.03
N VAL A 20 -8.31 -6.12 3.57
CA VAL A 20 -6.93 -6.38 3.14
C VAL A 20 -6.87 -6.85 1.69
N ALA A 21 -7.81 -7.69 1.25
CA ALA A 21 -7.89 -8.13 -0.13
C ALA A 21 -8.14 -6.96 -1.09
N ILE A 22 -9.11 -6.09 -0.78
CA ILE A 22 -9.42 -4.89 -1.57
C ILE A 22 -8.20 -3.96 -1.62
N ASP A 23 -7.57 -3.71 -0.47
CA ASP A 23 -6.40 -2.85 -0.34
C ASP A 23 -5.21 -3.36 -1.18
N THR A 24 -4.92 -4.66 -1.08
CA THR A 24 -3.81 -5.28 -1.80
C THR A 24 -4.07 -5.30 -3.31
N LEU A 25 -5.31 -5.57 -3.73
CA LEU A 25 -5.70 -5.54 -5.14
C LEU A 25 -5.61 -4.12 -5.72
N GLY A 26 -6.11 -3.12 -4.98
CA GLY A 26 -6.03 -1.73 -5.38
C GLY A 26 -4.58 -1.28 -5.54
N THR A 27 -3.77 -1.51 -4.50
CA THR A 27 -2.35 -1.13 -4.49
C THR A 27 -1.56 -1.86 -5.58
N GLY A 28 -1.78 -3.17 -5.77
CA GLY A 28 -1.09 -3.96 -6.78
C GLY A 28 -1.47 -3.57 -8.22
N THR A 29 -2.72 -3.16 -8.44
CA THR A 29 -3.19 -2.73 -9.78
C THR A 29 -2.77 -1.30 -10.09
N TRP A 30 -2.60 -0.45 -9.07
CA TRP A 30 -2.28 0.96 -9.26
C TRP A 30 -0.95 1.17 -10.01
N VAL A 31 0.12 0.48 -9.60
CA VAL A 31 1.48 0.64 -10.18
C VAL A 31 1.53 0.44 -11.71
N PRO A 32 1.04 -0.69 -12.28
CA PRO A 32 1.06 -0.87 -13.73
C PRO A 32 0.14 0.11 -14.46
N VAL A 33 -1.01 0.45 -13.88
CA VAL A 33 -1.95 1.41 -14.48
C VAL A 33 -1.35 2.82 -14.51
N SER A 34 -0.75 3.28 -13.41
CA SER A 34 -0.11 4.59 -13.33
C SER A 34 1.08 4.70 -14.28
N LEU A 35 1.89 3.64 -14.40
CA LEU A 35 3.02 3.60 -15.33
C LEU A 35 2.55 3.81 -16.78
N LEU A 36 1.53 3.04 -17.21
CA LEU A 36 0.97 3.17 -18.55
C LEU A 36 0.32 4.54 -18.78
N TYR A 37 -0.37 5.07 -17.77
CA TYR A 37 -0.95 6.41 -17.81
C TYR A 37 0.14 7.45 -18.07
N PHE A 38 1.16 7.54 -17.21
CA PHE A 38 2.20 8.56 -17.34
C PHE A 38 2.96 8.47 -18.67
N LEU A 39 3.23 7.27 -19.16
CA LEU A 39 3.89 7.08 -20.46
C LEU A 39 3.03 7.47 -21.66
N ARG A 40 1.69 7.39 -21.54
CA ARG A 40 0.76 7.68 -22.64
C ARG A 40 0.23 9.11 -22.62
N THR A 41 0.11 9.72 -21.45
CA THR A 41 -0.56 11.02 -21.29
C THR A 41 0.40 12.15 -20.96
N THR A 42 1.62 11.84 -20.51
CA THR A 42 2.61 12.82 -20.05
C THR A 42 3.89 12.69 -20.89
N PRO A 43 4.67 13.77 -21.11
CA PRO A 43 5.96 13.68 -21.80
C PRO A 43 7.08 12.98 -21.00
N LEU A 44 6.75 12.23 -19.94
CA LEU A 44 7.72 11.54 -19.09
C LEU A 44 8.29 10.32 -19.81
N SER A 45 9.61 10.11 -19.68
CA SER A 45 10.25 8.92 -20.22
C SER A 45 10.02 7.69 -19.32
N LEU A 46 10.22 6.50 -19.87
CA LEU A 46 10.22 5.25 -19.08
C LEU A 46 11.24 5.27 -17.95
N VAL A 47 12.37 5.94 -18.16
CA VAL A 47 13.41 6.09 -17.16
C VAL A 47 12.92 6.95 -16.00
N ASP A 48 12.26 8.07 -16.27
CA ASP A 48 11.77 8.98 -15.22
C ASP A 48 10.70 8.31 -14.34
N VAL A 49 9.71 7.68 -14.97
CA VAL A 49 8.63 6.99 -14.23
C VAL A 49 9.18 5.77 -13.50
N GLY A 50 10.07 5.00 -14.14
CA GLY A 50 10.72 3.84 -13.52
C GLY A 50 11.59 4.22 -12.32
N LEU A 51 12.33 5.33 -12.40
CA LEU A 51 13.11 5.87 -11.29
C LEU A 51 12.20 6.34 -10.15
N ALA A 52 11.13 7.06 -10.44
CA ALA A 52 10.17 7.50 -9.43
C ALA A 52 9.56 6.31 -8.66
N LEU A 53 9.13 5.26 -9.38
CA LEU A 53 8.61 4.03 -8.77
C LEU A 53 9.68 3.28 -7.95
N SER A 54 10.92 3.26 -8.43
CA SER A 54 12.03 2.61 -7.74
C SER A 54 12.39 3.32 -6.44
N VAL A 55 12.48 4.66 -6.48
CA VAL A 55 12.72 5.49 -5.30
C VAL A 55 11.57 5.36 -4.31
N ALA A 56 10.32 5.39 -4.78
CA ALA A 56 9.16 5.17 -3.92
C ALA A 56 9.21 3.80 -3.22
N SER A 57 9.53 2.73 -3.96
CA SER A 57 9.65 1.38 -3.41
C SER A 57 10.80 1.27 -2.41
N LEU A 58 11.94 1.91 -2.70
CA LEU A 58 13.09 1.94 -1.82
C LEU A 58 12.77 2.66 -0.50
N LEU A 59 12.01 3.76 -0.56
CA LEU A 59 11.57 4.51 0.61
C LEU A 59 10.48 3.76 1.39
N ALA A 60 9.63 2.98 0.71
CA ALA A 60 8.58 2.19 1.36
C ALA A 60 9.16 1.18 2.38
N LEU A 61 10.32 0.59 2.08
CA LEU A 61 10.99 -0.38 2.96
C LEU A 61 11.26 0.18 4.38
N PRO A 62 12.05 1.25 4.58
CA PRO A 62 12.26 1.82 5.91
C PRO A 62 10.97 2.43 6.48
N LEU A 63 10.09 2.99 5.65
CA LEU A 63 8.82 3.56 6.10
C LEU A 63 7.92 2.51 6.77
N THR A 64 7.89 1.26 6.28
CA THR A 64 7.11 0.20 6.94
C THR A 64 7.64 -0.13 8.33
N ALA A 65 8.96 -0.17 8.53
CA ALA A 65 9.55 -0.38 9.85
C ALA A 65 9.25 0.79 10.80
N VAL A 66 9.37 2.04 10.32
CA VAL A 66 9.02 3.24 11.10
C VAL A 66 7.53 3.25 11.45
N ALA A 67 6.66 2.89 10.50
CA ALA A 67 5.23 2.79 10.74
C ALA A 67 4.91 1.76 11.82
N GLY A 68 5.58 0.61 11.84
CA GLY A 68 5.48 -0.38 12.92
C GLY A 68 5.84 0.21 14.28
N GLN A 69 6.98 0.90 14.38
CA GLN A 69 7.38 1.59 15.63
C GLN A 69 6.37 2.67 16.06
N CYS A 70 5.78 3.38 15.11
CA CYS A 70 4.71 4.35 15.38
C CYS A 70 3.45 3.65 15.90
N VAL A 71 3.07 2.49 15.33
CA VAL A 71 1.94 1.68 15.79
C VAL A 71 2.16 1.22 17.23
N ASP A 72 3.37 0.76 17.54
CA ASP A 72 3.72 0.29 18.89
C ASP A 72 3.63 1.41 19.94
N ARG A 73 3.96 2.66 19.56
CA ARG A 73 3.94 3.81 20.47
C ARG A 73 2.59 4.53 20.57
N PHE A 74 1.89 4.70 19.45
CA PHE A 74 0.70 5.56 19.36
C PHE A 74 -0.60 4.79 19.16
N GLY A 75 -0.52 3.47 18.95
CA GLY A 75 -1.64 2.57 18.71
C GLY A 75 -2.07 2.52 17.24
N ALA A 76 -2.49 1.33 16.80
CA ALA A 76 -2.81 1.02 15.40
C ALA A 76 -3.85 1.96 14.78
N LYS A 77 -4.93 2.28 15.50
CA LYS A 77 -6.04 3.08 14.95
C LYS A 77 -5.61 4.50 14.56
N ARG A 78 -4.84 5.19 15.40
CA ARG A 78 -4.41 6.58 15.15
C ARG A 78 -3.42 6.65 13.99
N VAL A 79 -2.48 5.71 13.95
CA VAL A 79 -1.47 5.64 12.89
C VAL A 79 -2.13 5.32 11.55
N LEU A 80 -3.10 4.41 11.52
CA LEU A 80 -3.86 4.09 10.31
C LEU A 80 -4.65 5.31 9.79
N GLN A 81 -5.31 6.05 10.68
CA GLN A 81 -6.02 7.28 10.30
C GLN A 81 -5.07 8.34 9.74
N ALA A 82 -3.93 8.57 10.40
CA ALA A 82 -2.91 9.50 9.92
C ALA A 82 -2.34 9.08 8.55
N GLY A 83 -2.09 7.79 8.35
CA GLY A 83 -1.64 7.25 7.06
C GLY A 83 -2.66 7.47 5.94
N ASN A 84 -3.95 7.25 6.20
CA ASN A 84 -5.01 7.54 5.23
C ASN A 84 -5.11 9.04 4.91
N VAL A 85 -5.00 9.93 5.91
CA VAL A 85 -5.00 11.38 5.68
C VAL A 85 -3.78 11.80 4.85
N LEU A 86 -2.61 11.25 5.14
CA LEU A 86 -1.39 11.49 4.35
C LEU A 86 -1.57 11.02 2.90
N GLN A 87 -2.19 9.86 2.70
CA GLN A 87 -2.47 9.34 1.37
C GLN A 87 -3.47 10.23 0.61
N CYS A 88 -4.55 10.69 1.27
CA CYS A 88 -5.47 11.67 0.69
C CYS A 88 -4.74 12.96 0.31
N ALA A 89 -3.87 13.49 1.18
CA ALA A 89 -3.10 14.69 0.89
C ALA A 89 -2.11 14.50 -0.27
N GLY A 90 -1.60 13.28 -0.48
CA GLY A 90 -0.73 12.97 -1.62
C GLY A 90 -1.47 12.82 -2.96
N PHE A 91 -2.77 12.50 -2.93
CA PHE A 91 -3.62 12.34 -4.12
C PHE A 91 -4.52 13.55 -4.42
N ALA A 92 -4.64 14.51 -3.49
CA ALA A 92 -5.37 15.75 -3.67
C ALA A 92 -4.61 16.72 -4.58
#